data_AF-A0A256YSJ6-F1
#
_entry.id   AF-A0A256YSJ6-F1
#
_cell.length_a   1.000
_cell.length_b   1.000
_cell.length_c   1.000
_cell.angle_alpha   90.00
_cell.angle_beta   90.00
_cell.angle_gamma   90.00
#
_symmetry.space_group_name_H-M   'P 1'
#
loop_
_entity.id
_entity.type
_entity.pdbx_description
1 polymer ?
#
loop_
_entity_poly.entity_id
_entity_poly.type
_entity_poly.pdbx_seq_one_letter_code
_entity_poly.pdbx_strand_id
1 'polypeptide(L)'
;MALVLEYPMKLFILIVVIFVVIGIMIQYKQKIMNLDLFNKNDEKKCEVETTVTSEPNLNNAILEKYCNLCYLKNEQGKCKEDALCYVINTNLVNPSTISINKDYCSITCNKEVTSVYVQYKWLTGTVEISC
;
A
#
# COMPACT_ATOMS: atom_id res chain seq x y z
N MET A 1 -24.10 -59.87 34.88
CA MET A 1 -23.18 -59.73 33.72
C MET A 1 -23.41 -58.45 32.88
N ALA A 2 -24.28 -57.51 33.27
CA ALA A 2 -24.47 -56.25 32.51
C ALA A 2 -23.42 -55.17 32.84
N LEU A 3 -22.92 -55.12 34.08
CA LEU A 3 -21.95 -54.11 34.54
C LEU A 3 -20.56 -54.21 33.87
N VAL A 4 -20.16 -55.41 33.44
CA VAL A 4 -18.83 -55.64 32.85
C VAL A 4 -18.73 -55.10 31.42
N LEU A 5 -19.87 -54.92 30.72
CA LEU A 5 -19.92 -54.40 29.36
C LEU A 5 -20.12 -52.88 29.30
N GLU A 6 -20.73 -52.28 30.33
CA GLU A 6 -20.92 -50.82 30.39
C GLU A 6 -19.60 -50.05 30.54
N TYR A 7 -18.67 -50.59 31.33
CA TYR A 7 -17.38 -49.95 31.57
C TYR A 7 -16.50 -49.85 30.31
N PRO A 8 -16.27 -50.92 29.52
CA PRO A 8 -15.51 -50.83 28.28
C PRO A 8 -16.22 -49.96 27.23
N MET A 9 -17.56 -49.93 27.21
CA MET A 9 -18.32 -49.07 26.31
C MET A 9 -18.14 -47.59 26.64
N LYS A 10 -18.20 -47.20 27.92
CA LYS A 10 -17.94 -45.81 28.37
C LYS A 10 -16.50 -45.39 28.08
N LEU A 11 -15.54 -46.30 28.28
CA LEU A 11 -14.13 -46.05 27.98
C LEU A 11 -13.88 -45.89 26.48
N PHE A 12 -14.55 -46.68 25.64
CA PHE A 12 -14.49 -46.53 24.18
C PHE A 12 -15.04 -45.18 23.71
N ILE A 13 -16.19 -44.76 24.24
CA ILE A 13 -16.79 -43.45 23.92
C ILE A 13 -15.84 -42.32 24.34
N LEU A 14 -15.22 -42.40 25.52
CA LEU A 14 -14.28 -41.40 26.00
C LEU A 14 -13.05 -41.28 25.08
N ILE A 15 -12.50 -42.41 24.63
CA ILE A 15 -11.39 -42.44 23.68
C ILE A 15 -11.79 -41.78 22.34
N VAL A 16 -12.97 -42.12 21.80
CA VAL A 16 -13.48 -41.53 20.56
C VAL A 16 -13.61 -40.01 20.67
N VAL A 17 -14.15 -39.51 21.78
CA VAL A 17 -14.30 -38.06 22.03
C VAL A 17 -12.93 -37.37 22.04
N ILE A 18 -11.93 -37.96 22.69
CA ILE A 18 -10.56 -37.41 22.72
C ILE A 18 -9.97 -37.33 21.31
N PHE A 19 -10.13 -38.38 20.49
CA PHE A 19 -9.64 -38.38 19.11
C PHE A 19 -10.33 -37.33 18.24
N VAL A 20 -11.65 -37.14 18.40
CA VAL A 20 -12.39 -36.09 17.67
C VAL A 20 -11.87 -34.71 18.03
N VAL A 21 -11.65 -34.43 19.32
CA VAL A 21 -11.12 -33.13 19.77
C VAL A 21 -9.71 -32.87 19.22
N ILE A 22 -8.83 -33.87 19.25
CA ILE A 22 -7.48 -33.75 18.68
C ILE A 22 -7.54 -33.53 17.16
N GLY A 23 -8.41 -34.26 16.45
CA GLY A 23 -8.62 -34.10 15.01
C GLY A 23 -9.09 -32.69 14.64
N ILE A 24 -10.00 -32.12 15.42
CA ILE A 24 -10.45 -30.73 15.26
C ILE A 24 -9.27 -29.77 15.46
N MET A 25 -8.48 -29.91 16.53
CA MET A 25 -7.31 -29.04 16.77
C MET A 25 -6.29 -29.09 15.63
N ILE A 26 -6.04 -30.25 15.04
CA ILE A 26 -5.11 -30.40 13.91
C ILE A 26 -5.67 -29.70 12.65
N GLN A 27 -6.96 -29.86 12.34
CA GLN A 27 -7.57 -29.16 11.21
C GLN A 27 -7.54 -27.64 11.38
N TYR A 28 -7.78 -27.14 12.60
CA TYR A 28 -7.65 -25.71 12.89
C TYR A 28 -6.20 -25.22 12.74
N LYS A 29 -5.20 -25.99 13.21
CA LYS A 29 -3.80 -25.63 13.01
C LYS A 29 -3.41 -25.56 11.53
N GLN A 30 -3.84 -26.51 10.70
CA GLN A 30 -3.54 -26.48 9.27
C GLN A 30 -4.23 -25.30 8.56
N LYS A 31 -5.47 -24.97 8.93
CA LYS A 31 -6.18 -23.81 8.37
C LYS A 31 -5.58 -22.48 8.82
N ILE A 32 -5.13 -22.38 10.08
CA ILE A 32 -4.49 -21.15 10.61
C ILE A 32 -3.07 -20.98 10.08
N MET A 33 -2.33 -22.06 9.85
CA MET A 33 -0.98 -21.98 9.25
C MET A 33 -1.02 -21.61 7.76
N ASN A 34 -2.14 -21.87 7.07
CA ASN A 34 -2.44 -21.35 5.73
C ASN A 34 -3.16 -20.00 5.73
N LEU A 35 -3.52 -19.46 6.89
CA LEU A 35 -3.93 -18.07 7.01
C LEU A 35 -2.64 -17.24 7.05
N ASP A 36 -2.20 -16.91 5.85
CA ASP A 36 -1.09 -16.03 5.49
C ASP A 36 -1.34 -14.57 5.94
N LEU A 37 -1.88 -14.38 7.15
CA LEU A 37 -2.14 -13.08 7.78
C LEU A 37 -0.85 -12.36 8.20
N PHE A 38 0.29 -13.01 8.04
CA PHE A 38 1.62 -12.45 8.28
C PHE A 38 2.54 -12.60 7.06
N ASN A 39 2.00 -12.64 5.84
CA ASN A 39 2.81 -12.40 4.65
C ASN A 39 3.12 -10.91 4.50
N LYS A 40 3.87 -10.41 5.48
CA LYS A 40 4.47 -9.08 5.49
C LYS A 40 5.75 -9.07 4.66
N ASN A 41 5.73 -9.75 3.52
CA ASN A 41 6.88 -9.95 2.64
C ASN A 41 6.61 -9.71 1.16
N ASP A 42 5.42 -9.21 0.80
CA ASP A 42 5.14 -8.61 -0.51
C ASP A 42 4.44 -7.25 -0.36
N GLU A 43 4.81 -6.48 0.68
CA GLU A 43 4.53 -5.04 0.69
C GLU A 43 5.28 -4.43 -0.49
N LYS A 44 4.61 -4.37 -1.65
CA LYS A 44 4.98 -3.56 -2.79
C LYS A 44 5.33 -2.19 -2.23
N LYS A 45 6.62 -1.87 -2.24
CA LYS A 45 7.16 -0.64 -1.70
C LYS A 45 6.60 0.51 -2.50
N CYS A 46 5.49 1.07 -2.04
CA CYS A 46 5.22 2.48 -2.26
C CYS A 46 6.44 3.21 -1.71
N GLU A 47 7.12 3.97 -2.55
CA GLU A 47 8.21 4.80 -2.08
C GLU A 47 7.58 6.03 -1.44
N VAL A 48 7.20 5.88 -0.16
CA VAL A 48 6.57 6.91 0.66
C VAL A 48 7.60 7.93 1.15
N GLU A 49 8.89 7.74 0.83
CA GLU A 49 9.96 8.64 1.21
C GLU A 49 9.96 9.88 0.31
N THR A 50 9.39 10.96 0.82
CA THR A 50 9.34 12.24 0.14
C THR A 50 10.75 12.80 -0.05
N THR A 51 11.13 13.04 -1.31
CA THR A 51 12.41 13.67 -1.62
C THR A 51 12.26 15.19 -1.73
N VAL A 52 12.99 15.93 -0.90
CA VAL A 52 13.06 17.40 -1.00
C VAL A 52 14.16 17.79 -1.98
N THR A 53 13.82 18.65 -2.94
CA THR A 53 14.74 19.12 -3.99
C THR A 53 14.65 20.63 -4.15
N SER A 54 15.67 21.25 -4.74
CA SER A 54 15.72 22.70 -4.95
C SER A 54 15.96 22.98 -6.43
N GLU A 55 14.98 23.60 -7.07
CA GLU A 55 14.97 23.96 -8.49
C GLU A 55 14.62 25.46 -8.60
N PRO A 56 15.62 26.36 -8.67
CA PRO A 56 15.39 27.81 -8.57
C PRO A 56 14.56 28.37 -9.73
N ASN A 57 14.54 27.71 -10.89
CA ASN A 57 13.79 28.13 -12.07
C ASN A 57 12.79 27.06 -12.48
N LEU A 58 11.64 27.01 -11.82
CA LEU A 58 10.58 26.05 -12.15
C LEU A 58 10.06 26.30 -13.58
N ASN A 59 10.12 25.27 -14.43
CA ASN A 59 9.62 25.32 -15.79
C ASN A 59 8.88 24.01 -16.14
N ASN A 60 8.30 23.93 -17.34
CA ASN A 60 7.56 22.75 -17.77
C ASN A 60 8.41 21.46 -17.73
N ALA A 61 9.65 21.53 -18.21
CA ALA A 61 10.53 20.35 -18.24
C ALA A 61 10.82 19.79 -16.84
N ILE A 62 10.94 20.66 -15.83
CA ILE A 62 11.16 20.26 -14.44
C ILE A 62 9.90 19.60 -13.87
N LEU A 63 8.73 20.22 -14.04
CA LEU A 63 7.48 19.63 -13.56
C LEU A 63 7.19 18.29 -14.24
N GLU A 64 7.39 18.20 -15.56
CA GLU A 64 7.26 16.95 -16.32
C GLU A 64 8.25 15.88 -15.84
N LYS A 65 9.50 16.25 -15.55
CA LYS A 65 10.52 15.33 -14.99
C LYS A 65 10.04 14.74 -13.67
N TYR A 66 9.66 15.57 -12.70
CA TYR A 66 9.24 15.08 -11.38
C TYR A 66 7.90 14.35 -11.42
N CYS A 67 7.00 14.76 -12.31
CA CYS A 67 5.75 14.06 -12.56
C CYS A 67 5.99 12.66 -13.11
N ASN A 68 6.85 12.51 -14.11
CA ASN A 68 7.24 11.21 -14.66
C ASN A 68 7.91 10.33 -13.61
N LEU A 69 8.83 10.88 -12.83
CA LEU A 69 9.53 10.12 -11.79
C LEU A 69 8.55 9.60 -10.73
N CYS A 70 7.63 10.45 -10.28
CA CYS A 70 6.60 10.09 -9.30
C CYS A 70 5.64 9.03 -9.85
N TYR A 71 5.20 9.19 -11.10
CA TYR A 71 4.32 8.25 -11.78
C TYR A 71 4.98 6.89 -12.00
N LEU A 72 6.17 6.86 -12.61
CA LEU A 72 6.89 5.61 -12.90
C LEU A 72 7.18 4.83 -11.62
N LYS A 73 7.63 5.49 -10.55
CA LYS A 73 7.91 4.81 -9.28
C LYS A 73 6.66 4.21 -8.63
N ASN A 74 5.54 4.93 -8.61
CA ASN A 74 4.35 4.50 -7.88
C ASN A 74 3.41 3.63 -8.70
N GLU A 75 3.15 3.98 -9.96
CA GLU A 75 2.26 3.19 -10.83
C GLU A 75 2.93 1.87 -11.25
N GLN A 76 4.19 1.89 -11.70
CA GLN A 76 4.90 0.65 -12.05
C GLN A 76 5.22 -0.18 -10.81
N GLY A 77 5.44 0.47 -9.66
CA GLY A 77 5.51 -0.17 -8.34
C GLY A 77 4.19 -0.80 -7.88
N LYS A 78 3.08 -0.57 -8.61
CA LYS A 78 1.72 -1.00 -8.28
C LYS A 78 1.31 -0.53 -6.88
N CYS A 79 1.67 0.70 -6.54
CA CYS A 79 1.33 1.34 -5.29
C CYS A 79 -0.20 1.50 -5.16
N LYS A 80 -0.71 1.24 -3.96
CA LYS A 80 -2.15 1.24 -3.65
C LYS A 80 -2.53 2.29 -2.60
N GLU A 81 -1.73 3.33 -2.48
CA GLU A 81 -1.93 4.44 -1.56
C GLU A 81 -1.45 5.74 -2.21
N ASP A 82 -1.96 6.87 -1.70
CA ASP A 82 -1.48 8.19 -2.09
C ASP A 82 -0.05 8.38 -1.55
N ALA A 83 0.85 8.88 -2.39
CA ALA A 83 2.27 9.03 -2.04
C ALA A 83 2.77 10.44 -2.36
N LEU A 84 3.35 11.12 -1.38
CA LEU A 84 4.05 12.38 -1.60
C LEU A 84 5.47 12.09 -2.09
N CYS A 85 5.69 12.21 -3.40
CA CYS A 85 6.96 11.85 -4.03
C CYS A 85 8.04 12.93 -3.82
N TYR A 86 7.69 14.19 -4.10
CA TYR A 86 8.68 15.28 -4.14
C TYR A 86 8.13 16.57 -3.54
N VAL A 87 9.02 17.31 -2.89
CA VAL A 87 8.83 18.72 -2.51
C VAL A 87 9.88 19.52 -3.27
N ILE A 88 9.44 20.36 -4.21
CA ILE A 88 10.32 21.16 -5.06
C ILE A 88 10.33 22.58 -4.51
N ASN A 89 11.43 22.95 -3.85
CA ASN A 89 11.67 24.34 -3.45
C ASN A 89 12.14 25.13 -4.67
N THR A 90 11.60 26.34 -4.82
CA THR A 90 11.82 27.19 -5.98
C THR A 90 11.74 28.67 -5.59
N ASN A 91 12.12 29.55 -6.52
CA ASN A 91 11.82 30.97 -6.37
C ASN A 91 10.32 31.19 -6.50
N LEU A 92 9.82 32.31 -5.97
CA LEU A 92 8.40 32.66 -6.02
C LEU A 92 7.85 32.55 -7.45
N VAL A 93 7.01 31.56 -7.70
CA VAL A 93 6.46 31.22 -9.03
C VAL A 93 5.02 30.78 -8.89
N ASN A 94 4.22 30.98 -9.94
CA ASN A 94 2.86 30.46 -10.03
C ASN A 94 2.79 29.25 -11.00
N PRO A 95 2.76 28.00 -10.48
CA PRO A 95 2.74 26.79 -11.30
C PRO A 95 1.55 26.68 -12.27
N SER A 96 0.40 27.31 -11.99
CA SER A 96 -0.76 27.29 -12.91
C SER A 96 -0.46 27.88 -14.29
N THR A 97 0.57 28.72 -14.40
CA THR A 97 1.00 29.30 -15.68
C THR A 97 1.81 28.33 -16.55
N ILE A 98 2.21 27.19 -15.99
CA ILE A 98 3.04 26.19 -16.65
C ILE A 98 2.13 25.10 -17.23
N SER A 99 2.09 25.00 -18.56
CA SER A 99 1.33 23.94 -19.24
C SER A 99 2.14 22.65 -19.26
N ILE A 100 1.60 21.58 -18.67
CA ILE A 100 2.18 20.22 -18.72
C ILE A 100 1.48 19.40 -19.80
N ASN A 101 2.25 18.74 -20.67
CA ASN A 101 1.69 17.93 -21.75
C ASN A 101 1.69 16.42 -21.40
N LYS A 102 1.06 16.05 -20.28
CA LYS A 102 0.95 14.68 -19.78
C LYS A 102 -0.42 14.41 -19.19
N ASP A 103 -1.12 13.41 -19.74
CA ASP A 103 -2.50 13.06 -19.35
C ASP A 103 -2.62 12.57 -17.90
N TYR A 104 -1.54 12.03 -17.34
CA TYR A 104 -1.46 11.57 -15.95
C TYR A 104 -0.94 12.65 -14.99
N CYS A 105 -0.80 13.90 -15.43
CA CYS A 105 -0.27 14.99 -14.62
C CYS A 105 -1.26 16.16 -14.52
N SER A 106 -1.50 16.66 -13.33
CA SER A 106 -2.42 17.79 -13.10
C SER A 106 -1.80 18.81 -12.15
N ILE A 107 -2.01 20.10 -12.42
CA ILE A 107 -1.59 21.19 -11.53
C ILE A 107 -2.84 21.77 -10.88
N THR A 108 -2.87 21.81 -9.55
CA THR A 108 -3.97 22.38 -8.76
C THR A 108 -3.58 23.66 -8.03
N CYS A 109 -2.35 24.14 -8.25
CA CYS A 109 -1.81 25.33 -7.61
C CYS A 109 -2.21 26.64 -8.33
N ASN A 110 -3.00 27.49 -7.67
CA ASN A 110 -3.49 28.77 -8.22
C ASN A 110 -2.85 30.02 -7.59
N LYS A 111 -1.74 29.86 -6.87
CA LYS A 111 -1.07 30.94 -6.14
C LYS A 111 0.44 30.91 -6.37
N GLU A 112 1.09 32.03 -6.11
CA GLU A 112 2.54 32.09 -6.07
C GLU A 112 3.09 31.39 -4.83
N VAL A 113 4.03 30.48 -5.03
CA VAL A 113 4.62 29.67 -3.96
C VAL A 113 6.12 29.51 -4.14
N THR A 114 6.81 29.26 -3.02
CA THR A 114 8.24 28.93 -2.98
C THR A 114 8.49 27.42 -2.91
N SER A 115 7.42 26.63 -2.81
CA SER A 115 7.48 25.17 -2.70
C SER A 115 6.29 24.56 -3.41
N VAL A 116 6.53 23.50 -4.17
CA VAL A 116 5.52 22.75 -4.91
C VAL A 116 5.56 21.29 -4.48
N TYR A 117 4.40 20.71 -4.23
CA TYR A 117 4.25 19.31 -3.82
C TYR A 117 3.87 18.46 -5.02
N VAL A 118 4.59 17.36 -5.24
CA VAL A 118 4.30 16.39 -6.29
C VAL A 118 3.84 15.10 -5.63
N GLN A 119 2.56 14.78 -5.78
CA GLN A 119 1.91 13.66 -5.12
C GLN A 119 1.28 12.71 -6.13
N TYR A 120 1.46 11.40 -5.94
CA TYR A 120 0.73 10.38 -6.66
C TYR A 120 -0.61 10.14 -5.96
N LYS A 121 -1.70 10.17 -6.74
CA LYS A 121 -3.06 9.86 -6.32
C LYS A 121 -3.42 8.47 -6.85
N TRP A 122 -3.51 7.50 -5.94
CA TRP A 122 -3.74 6.11 -6.33
C TRP A 122 -5.13 5.91 -6.93
N LEU A 123 -6.15 6.51 -6.34
CA LEU A 123 -7.54 6.34 -6.78
C LEU A 123 -7.77 6.79 -8.22
N THR A 124 -7.09 7.85 -8.64
CA THR A 124 -7.17 8.39 -10.01
C THR A 124 -6.06 7.88 -10.91
N GLY A 125 -5.01 7.27 -10.36
CA GLY A 125 -3.81 6.88 -11.11
C GLY A 125 -3.07 8.07 -11.71
N THR A 126 -3.19 9.25 -11.10
CA THR A 126 -2.61 10.50 -11.61
C THR A 126 -1.61 11.10 -10.62
N VAL A 127 -0.71 11.93 -11.12
CA VAL A 127 0.16 12.78 -10.31
C VAL A 127 -0.43 14.18 -10.25
N GLU A 128 -0.55 14.69 -9.04
CA GLU A 128 -1.03 16.03 -8.75
C GLU A 128 0.13 16.90 -8.27
N ILE A 129 0.19 18.10 -8.80
CA ILE A 129 1.16 19.14 -8.46
C ILE A 129 0.39 20.23 -7.72
N SER A 130 0.52 20.22 -6.40
CA SER A 130 -0.22 21.10 -5.50
C SER A 130 0.70 22.10 -4.80
N CYS A 131 0.05 23.11 -4.23
CA CYS A 131 0.60 24.11 -3.35
C CYS A 131 -0.50 24.52 -2.36
#